data_AF-A0A3N9VNN2-F1
#
_entry.id   AF-A0A3N9VNN2-F1
#
_cell.length_a   1.000
_cell.length_b   1.000
_cell.length_c   1.000
_cell.angle_alpha   90.00
_cell.angle_beta   90.00
_cell.angle_gamma   90.00
#
_symmetry.space_group_name_H-M   'P 1'
#
loop_
_entity.id
_entity.type
_entity.pdbx_description
1 polymer ?
#
loop_
_entity_poly.entity_id
_entity_poly.type
_entity_poly.pdbx_seq_one_letter_code
_entity_poly.pdbx_strand_id
1 'polypeptide(L)'
;MKPKKLKNLINRTRSALRWRIIEQTHNQDTIEIVSDRTERTHTILTPANPSPQNPLRDIEYLHELAHATLCETVHPVFSTHYFAADTPAEDIRTLTPIVRAASDWFADQWLMEHCPELERAEIEEHYELAMAALRRASGPVEAEVLYGTALMIAQGIKYLSKLNNTGGQLRDVVNAFLSVRTEKPTAKKMEFLINSLASPYTNLRVILGSSANWHIRR
;
A
#
# COMPACT_ATOMS: atom_id res chain seq x y z
N MET A 1 -6.25 -18.03 11.06
CA MET A 1 -5.95 -19.06 10.03
C MET A 1 -4.75 -19.94 10.44
N LYS A 2 -4.74 -21.25 10.14
CA LYS A 2 -3.59 -22.15 10.44
C LYS A 2 -2.42 -21.92 9.47
N PRO A 3 -1.13 -22.02 9.88
CA PRO A 3 0.04 -21.76 9.02
C PRO A 3 0.05 -22.53 7.70
N LYS A 4 -0.39 -23.80 7.70
CA LYS A 4 -0.49 -24.62 6.48
C LYS A 4 -1.45 -24.03 5.43
N LYS A 5 -2.53 -23.38 5.87
CA LYS A 5 -3.50 -22.75 4.95
C LYS A 5 -2.91 -21.49 4.31
N LEU A 6 -2.15 -20.69 5.07
CA LEU A 6 -1.47 -19.50 4.56
C LEU A 6 -0.42 -19.86 3.50
N LYS A 7 0.43 -20.85 3.77
CA LYS A 7 1.41 -21.34 2.79
C LYS A 7 0.76 -21.84 1.50
N ASN A 8 -0.36 -22.55 1.60
CA ASN A 8 -1.12 -22.98 0.43
C ASN A 8 -1.69 -21.78 -0.37
N LEU A 9 -2.16 -20.74 0.32
CA LEU A 9 -2.65 -19.52 -0.31
C LEU A 9 -1.51 -18.80 -1.05
N ILE A 10 -0.36 -18.62 -0.41
CA ILE A 10 0.85 -18.05 -1.03
C ILE A 10 1.23 -18.82 -2.30
N ASN A 11 1.36 -20.14 -2.20
CA ASN A 11 1.70 -20.98 -3.35
C ASN A 11 0.67 -20.84 -4.48
N ARG A 12 -0.62 -20.84 -4.16
CA ARG A 12 -1.70 -20.68 -5.15
C ARG A 12 -1.64 -19.31 -5.83
N THR A 13 -1.48 -18.24 -5.06
CA THR A 13 -1.40 -16.87 -5.60
C THR A 13 -0.17 -16.74 -6.50
N ARG A 14 0.99 -17.20 -6.02
CA ARG A 14 2.24 -17.22 -6.79
C ARG A 14 2.10 -17.99 -8.10
N SER A 15 1.49 -19.17 -8.09
CA SER A 15 1.29 -19.98 -9.30
C SER A 15 0.25 -19.42 -10.26
N ALA A 16 -0.62 -18.50 -9.81
CA ALA A 16 -1.62 -17.86 -10.66
C ALA A 16 -1.09 -16.64 -11.42
N LEU A 17 0.02 -16.04 -10.95
CA LEU A 17 0.70 -14.94 -11.63
C LEU A 17 1.32 -15.43 -12.94
N ARG A 18 1.15 -14.63 -14.00
CA ARG A 18 1.67 -14.93 -15.34
C ARG A 18 3.09 -14.41 -15.53
N TRP A 19 3.44 -13.35 -14.81
CA TRP A 19 4.76 -12.74 -14.87
C TRP A 19 5.72 -13.51 -13.98
N ARG A 20 7.01 -13.49 -14.35
CA ARG A 20 8.03 -14.23 -13.59
C ARG A 20 8.28 -13.53 -12.25
N ILE A 21 8.30 -14.31 -11.17
CA ILE A 21 8.70 -13.80 -9.85
C ILE A 21 10.21 -13.99 -9.65
N ILE A 22 10.88 -12.92 -9.27
CA ILE A 22 12.29 -12.86 -8.89
C ILE A 22 12.34 -12.45 -7.41
N GLU A 23 13.20 -13.10 -6.64
CA GLU A 23 13.45 -12.72 -5.25
C GLU A 23 14.87 -12.16 -5.16
N GLN A 24 14.98 -10.99 -4.55
CA GLN A 24 16.26 -10.31 -4.32
C GLN A 24 16.28 -9.76 -2.89
N THR A 25 17.48 -9.61 -2.35
CA THR A 25 17.67 -8.96 -1.06
C THR A 25 18.06 -7.50 -1.22
N HIS A 26 17.61 -6.63 -0.31
CA HIS A 26 18.02 -5.22 -0.26
C HIS A 26 18.36 -4.75 1.16
N ASN A 27 18.89 -3.54 1.26
CA ASN A 27 19.37 -2.96 2.52
C ASN A 27 18.28 -2.27 3.35
N GLN A 28 17.03 -2.28 2.90
CA GLN A 28 15.91 -1.77 3.69
C GLN A 28 15.36 -2.86 4.61
N ASP A 29 14.70 -2.46 5.68
CA ASP A 29 14.10 -3.32 6.70
C ASP A 29 12.67 -3.77 6.36
N THR A 30 12.11 -3.27 5.26
CA THR A 30 10.78 -3.60 4.76
C THR A 30 10.85 -4.58 3.58
N ILE A 31 9.76 -5.30 3.36
CA ILE A 31 9.53 -6.02 2.10
C ILE A 31 8.87 -5.05 1.10
N GLU A 32 9.25 -5.14 -0.17
CA GLU A 32 8.65 -4.35 -1.25
C GLU A 32 8.59 -5.18 -2.52
N ILE A 33 7.57 -4.94 -3.36
CA ILE A 33 7.50 -5.50 -4.70
C ILE A 33 7.56 -4.45 -5.78
N VAL A 34 8.38 -4.72 -6.78
CA VAL A 34 8.50 -3.91 -7.99
C VAL A 34 8.15 -4.77 -9.20
N SER A 35 7.33 -4.24 -10.10
CA SER A 35 6.78 -4.92 -11.26
C SER A 35 7.21 -4.23 -12.54
N ASP A 36 8.00 -4.92 -13.36
CA ASP A 36 8.40 -4.48 -14.70
C ASP A 36 7.47 -5.07 -15.76
N ARG A 37 6.70 -4.19 -16.41
CA ARG A 37 5.77 -4.58 -17.47
C ARG A 37 6.46 -4.98 -18.77
N THR A 38 7.61 -4.39 -19.07
CA THR A 38 8.37 -4.66 -20.30
C THR A 38 8.95 -6.07 -20.23
N GLU A 39 9.61 -6.38 -19.11
CA GLU A 39 10.23 -7.69 -18.87
C GLU A 39 9.24 -8.74 -18.35
N ARG A 40 8.02 -8.31 -17.97
CA ARG A 40 6.99 -9.14 -17.33
C ARG A 40 7.55 -9.88 -16.12
N THR A 41 8.11 -9.10 -15.20
CA THR A 41 8.70 -9.60 -13.97
C THR A 41 8.15 -8.89 -12.75
N HIS A 42 7.95 -9.64 -11.68
CA HIS A 42 7.74 -9.15 -10.33
C HIS A 42 9.00 -9.44 -9.51
N THR A 43 9.65 -8.41 -8.98
CA THR A 43 10.80 -8.54 -8.09
C THR A 43 10.35 -8.26 -6.68
N ILE A 44 10.37 -9.27 -5.82
CA ILE A 44 10.13 -9.14 -4.38
C ILE A 44 11.48 -8.90 -3.71
N LEU A 45 11.61 -7.72 -3.11
CA LEU A 45 12.78 -7.25 -2.38
C LEU A 45 12.58 -7.58 -0.90
N THR A 46 13.41 -8.46 -0.36
CA THR A 46 13.39 -8.81 1.07
C THR A 46 14.59 -8.19 1.80
N PRO A 47 14.45 -7.84 3.09
CA PRO A 47 15.58 -7.36 3.88
C PRO A 47 16.74 -8.36 3.89
N ALA A 48 17.95 -7.90 3.59
CA ALA A 48 19.15 -8.74 3.61
C ALA A 48 19.48 -9.27 5.02
N ASN A 49 19.16 -8.46 6.04
CA ASN A 49 19.37 -8.78 7.46
C ASN A 49 18.09 -8.49 8.24
N PRO A 50 17.06 -9.38 8.18
CA PRO A 50 15.83 -9.16 8.93
C PRO A 50 16.14 -9.11 10.43
N SER A 51 15.54 -8.15 11.12
CA SER A 51 15.69 -8.02 12.57
C SER A 51 15.15 -9.27 13.28
N PRO A 52 15.88 -9.87 14.23
CA PRO A 52 15.34 -10.97 15.04
C PRO A 52 14.08 -10.56 15.83
N GLN A 53 13.93 -9.27 16.13
CA GLN A 53 12.77 -8.72 16.83
C GLN A 53 11.57 -8.49 15.90
N ASN A 54 11.79 -8.45 14.58
CA ASN A 54 10.75 -8.29 13.58
C ASN A 54 11.04 -9.20 12.37
N PRO A 55 10.88 -10.53 12.52
CA PRO A 55 11.13 -11.46 11.43
C PRO A 55 10.08 -11.28 10.33
N LEU A 56 10.50 -11.42 9.07
CA LEU A 56 9.59 -11.38 7.93
C LEU A 56 8.49 -12.43 8.09
N ARG A 57 7.23 -12.01 8.06
CA ARG A 57 6.07 -12.88 8.23
C ARG A 57 5.53 -13.31 6.88
N ASP A 58 5.03 -14.54 6.81
CA ASP A 58 4.40 -15.10 5.61
C ASP A 58 3.26 -14.20 5.06
N ILE A 59 2.57 -13.46 5.93
CA ILE A 59 1.49 -12.53 5.52
C ILE A 59 2.04 -11.28 4.81
N GLU A 60 3.21 -10.78 5.18
CA GLU A 60 3.86 -9.64 4.53
C GLU A 60 4.30 -10.05 3.12
N TYR A 61 4.80 -11.27 2.95
CA TYR A 61 5.06 -11.81 1.61
C TYR A 61 3.78 -11.96 0.78
N LEU A 62 2.66 -12.37 1.40
CA LEU A 62 1.38 -12.46 0.73
C LEU A 62 0.84 -11.07 0.32
N HIS A 63 1.10 -10.03 1.12
CA HIS A 63 0.77 -8.63 0.81
C HIS A 63 1.43 -8.19 -0.50
N GLU A 64 2.73 -8.47 -0.65
CA GLU A 64 3.44 -8.19 -1.89
C GLU A 64 2.87 -8.96 -3.10
N LEU A 65 2.46 -10.22 -2.90
CA LEU A 65 1.76 -10.97 -3.94
C LEU A 65 0.37 -10.40 -4.28
N ALA A 66 -0.29 -9.71 -3.35
CA ALA A 66 -1.54 -9.02 -3.61
C ALA A 66 -1.31 -7.83 -4.57
N HIS A 67 -0.26 -7.03 -4.34
CA HIS A 67 0.19 -5.99 -5.27
C HIS A 67 0.48 -6.55 -6.67
N ALA A 68 1.21 -7.67 -6.76
CA ALA A 68 1.48 -8.35 -8.04
C ALA A 68 0.17 -8.75 -8.75
N THR A 69 -0.76 -9.34 -8.00
CA THR A 69 -2.05 -9.80 -8.52
C THR A 69 -2.86 -8.62 -9.08
N LEU A 70 -2.93 -7.52 -8.34
CA LEU A 70 -3.61 -6.30 -8.77
C LEU A 70 -2.92 -5.63 -9.97
N CYS A 71 -1.58 -5.69 -10.03
CA CYS A 71 -0.80 -5.24 -11.17
C CYS A 71 -1.19 -5.97 -12.46
N GLU A 72 -1.24 -7.30 -12.44
CA GLU A 72 -1.58 -8.10 -13.61
C GLU A 72 -3.06 -8.02 -14.01
N THR A 73 -3.96 -7.94 -13.02
CA THR A 73 -5.41 -8.09 -13.27
C THR A 73 -6.15 -6.77 -13.40
N VAL A 74 -5.59 -5.67 -12.87
CA VAL A 74 -6.23 -4.36 -12.85
C VAL A 74 -5.40 -3.33 -13.62
N HIS A 75 -4.23 -2.99 -13.09
CA HIS A 75 -3.37 -1.96 -13.66
C HIS A 75 -1.97 -1.96 -13.00
N PRO A 76 -0.87 -1.69 -13.73
CA PRO A 76 0.49 -1.70 -13.15
C PRO A 76 0.72 -0.76 -11.95
N VAL A 77 -0.11 0.28 -11.83
CA VAL A 77 -0.13 1.26 -10.72
C VAL A 77 -0.22 0.60 -9.33
N PHE A 78 -0.80 -0.60 -9.23
CA PHE A 78 -0.99 -1.31 -7.96
C PHE A 78 0.26 -2.04 -7.47
N SER A 79 1.40 -1.91 -8.16
CA SER A 79 2.68 -2.44 -7.65
C SER A 79 3.83 -1.51 -7.94
N THR A 80 3.84 -0.77 -9.04
CA THR A 80 4.97 0.11 -9.36
C THR A 80 4.51 1.43 -9.95
N HIS A 81 5.18 2.47 -9.49
CA HIS A 81 4.81 3.86 -9.72
C HIS A 81 5.78 4.48 -10.74
N TYR A 82 5.37 4.47 -12.00
CA TYR A 82 6.16 5.01 -13.11
C TYR A 82 5.78 6.45 -13.42
N PHE A 83 6.51 7.40 -12.85
CA PHE A 83 6.35 8.83 -13.18
C PHE A 83 6.84 9.12 -14.61
N ALA A 84 6.18 10.05 -15.30
CA ALA A 84 6.66 10.53 -16.61
C ALA A 84 8.11 11.05 -16.49
N ALA A 85 8.92 10.83 -17.52
CA ALA A 85 10.37 11.08 -17.48
C ALA A 85 10.74 12.55 -17.17
N ASP A 86 9.84 13.49 -17.47
CA ASP A 86 9.95 14.91 -17.23
C ASP A 86 9.37 15.37 -15.89
N THR A 87 8.88 14.44 -15.05
CA THR A 87 8.34 14.77 -13.72
C THR A 87 9.45 15.31 -12.82
N PRO A 88 9.27 16.50 -12.22
CA PRO A 88 10.23 17.03 -11.26
C PRO A 88 10.46 16.10 -10.07
N ALA A 89 11.72 15.92 -9.66
CA ALA A 89 12.07 15.02 -8.55
C ALA A 89 11.41 15.41 -7.22
N GLU A 90 11.10 16.70 -7.00
CA GLU A 90 10.34 17.18 -5.85
C GLU A 90 8.88 16.68 -5.84
N ASP A 91 8.26 16.63 -7.02
CA ASP A 91 6.88 16.17 -7.18
C ASP A 91 6.82 14.66 -6.96
N ILE A 92 7.83 13.91 -7.46
CA ILE A 92 8.01 12.48 -7.18
C ILE A 92 8.13 12.25 -5.67
N ARG A 93 9.06 12.93 -4.98
CA ARG A 93 9.25 12.77 -3.53
C ARG A 93 7.98 13.07 -2.74
N THR A 94 7.21 14.07 -3.18
CA THR A 94 5.95 14.45 -2.55
C THR A 94 4.88 13.37 -2.72
N LEU A 95 4.78 12.77 -3.91
CA LEU A 95 3.73 11.83 -4.26
C LEU A 95 4.03 10.38 -3.85
N THR A 96 5.29 9.97 -3.78
CA THR A 96 5.67 8.59 -3.43
C THR A 96 4.97 8.06 -2.16
N PRO A 97 4.99 8.74 -1.00
CA PRO A 97 4.33 8.21 0.19
C PRO A 97 2.80 8.14 0.06
N ILE A 98 2.18 9.09 -0.66
CA ILE A 98 0.74 9.09 -0.95
C ILE A 98 0.38 7.85 -1.77
N VAL A 99 1.16 7.62 -2.81
CA VAL A 99 0.91 6.58 -3.80
C VAL A 99 1.11 5.18 -3.21
N ARG A 100 2.17 4.99 -2.43
CA ARG A 100 2.41 3.74 -1.69
C ARG A 100 1.23 3.41 -0.78
N ALA A 101 0.83 4.36 0.07
CA ALA A 101 -0.29 4.15 0.99
C ALA A 101 -1.62 3.92 0.24
N ALA A 102 -1.83 4.58 -0.91
CA ALA A 102 -2.98 4.31 -1.76
C ALA A 102 -2.96 2.88 -2.34
N SER A 103 -1.80 2.38 -2.76
CA SER A 103 -1.66 1.00 -3.24
C SER A 103 -1.98 -0.01 -2.13
N ASP A 104 -1.39 0.19 -0.95
CA ASP A 104 -1.59 -0.70 0.19
C ASP A 104 -3.07 -0.82 0.56
N TRP A 105 -3.82 0.30 0.55
CA TRP A 105 -5.26 0.29 0.82
C TRP A 105 -6.06 -0.72 -0.03
N PHE A 106 -5.65 -0.97 -1.28
CA PHE A 106 -6.27 -1.98 -2.14
C PHE A 106 -5.67 -3.38 -1.94
N ALA A 107 -4.38 -3.50 -1.66
CA ALA A 107 -3.76 -4.78 -1.31
C ALA A 107 -4.35 -5.34 -0.01
N ASP A 108 -4.56 -4.51 1.01
CA ASP A 108 -5.19 -4.91 2.27
C ASP A 108 -6.62 -5.41 2.05
N GLN A 109 -7.37 -4.76 1.16
CA GLN A 109 -8.71 -5.24 0.78
C GLN A 109 -8.63 -6.63 0.15
N TRP A 110 -7.64 -6.88 -0.71
CA TRP A 110 -7.43 -8.20 -1.30
C TRP A 110 -7.12 -9.23 -0.21
N LEU A 111 -6.28 -8.89 0.79
CA LEU A 111 -6.01 -9.75 1.95
C LEU A 111 -7.26 -9.99 2.80
N MET A 112 -8.09 -8.97 3.02
CA MET A 112 -9.38 -9.09 3.70
C MET A 112 -10.34 -10.05 3.00
N GLU A 113 -10.27 -10.18 1.67
CA GLU A 113 -11.08 -11.11 0.90
C GLU A 113 -10.57 -12.56 0.97
N HIS A 114 -9.25 -12.76 1.12
CA HIS A 114 -8.61 -14.08 0.98
C HIS A 114 -8.17 -14.70 2.33
N CYS A 115 -7.80 -13.87 3.30
CA CYS A 115 -7.36 -14.28 4.63
C CYS A 115 -7.84 -13.32 5.75
N PRO A 116 -9.16 -13.04 5.86
CA PRO A 116 -9.70 -12.00 6.75
C PRO A 116 -9.32 -12.14 8.22
N GLU A 117 -9.18 -13.37 8.73
CA GLU A 117 -8.81 -13.59 10.14
C GLU A 117 -7.39 -13.10 10.45
N LEU A 118 -6.44 -13.32 9.53
CA LEU A 118 -5.07 -12.88 9.73
C LEU A 118 -4.96 -11.37 9.51
N GLU A 119 -5.58 -10.90 8.44
CA GLU A 119 -5.55 -9.48 8.09
C GLU A 119 -6.20 -8.61 9.16
N ARG A 120 -7.32 -9.04 9.76
CA ARG A 120 -7.93 -8.34 10.91
C ARG A 120 -6.99 -8.26 12.11
N ALA A 121 -6.19 -9.29 12.37
CA ALA A 121 -5.25 -9.29 13.48
C ALA A 121 -4.08 -8.32 13.21
N GLU A 122 -3.55 -8.30 11.98
CA GLU A 122 -2.54 -7.33 11.53
C GLU A 122 -3.06 -5.89 11.66
N ILE A 123 -4.27 -5.62 11.16
CA ILE A 123 -4.91 -4.32 11.27
C ILE A 123 -5.10 -3.90 12.73
N GLU A 124 -5.46 -4.83 13.61
CA GLU A 124 -5.62 -4.52 15.04
C GLU A 124 -4.28 -4.13 15.67
N GLU A 125 -3.22 -4.90 15.41
CA GLU A 125 -1.87 -4.60 15.88
C GLU A 125 -1.39 -3.22 15.39
N HIS A 126 -1.46 -2.98 14.08
CA HIS A 126 -1.03 -1.73 13.46
C HIS A 126 -1.86 -0.52 13.93
N TYR A 127 -3.19 -0.69 14.08
CA TYR A 127 -4.06 0.35 14.61
C TYR A 127 -3.64 0.77 16.03
N GLU A 128 -3.41 -0.19 16.92
CA GLU A 128 -3.00 0.13 18.30
C GLU A 128 -1.62 0.78 18.36
N LEU A 129 -0.67 0.35 17.51
CA LEU A 129 0.64 0.99 17.35
C LEU A 129 0.51 2.44 16.85
N ALA A 130 -0.29 2.67 15.80
CA ALA A 130 -0.56 4.01 15.27
C ALA A 130 -1.16 4.93 16.34
N MET A 131 -2.17 4.45 17.09
CA MET A 131 -2.79 5.21 18.17
C MET A 131 -1.82 5.47 19.35
N ALA A 132 -0.92 4.53 19.65
CA ALA A 132 0.12 4.74 20.65
C ALA A 132 1.15 5.78 20.20
N ALA A 133 1.57 5.74 18.94
CA ALA A 133 2.49 6.71 18.36
C ALA A 133 1.89 8.13 18.35
N LEU A 134 0.63 8.28 17.93
CA LEU A 134 -0.06 9.57 17.94
C LEU A 134 -0.16 10.21 19.32
N ARG A 135 -0.36 9.40 20.37
CA ARG A 135 -0.40 9.88 21.76
C ARG A 135 0.95 10.41 22.25
N ARG A 136 2.05 9.95 21.66
CA ARG A 136 3.43 10.34 22.02
C ARG A 136 3.99 11.42 21.11
N ALA A 137 3.43 11.58 19.92
CA ALA A 137 3.91 12.52 18.93
C ALA A 137 3.85 13.96 19.46
N SER A 138 4.97 14.65 19.35
CA SER A 138 5.10 16.08 19.67
C SER A 138 5.81 16.75 18.51
N GLY A 139 5.08 17.51 17.69
CA GLY A 139 5.64 18.25 16.56
C GLY A 139 5.19 17.75 15.18
N PRO A 140 5.81 18.29 14.11
CA PRO A 140 5.46 17.95 12.73
C PRO A 140 5.79 16.49 12.43
N VAL A 141 4.87 15.82 11.74
CA VAL A 141 5.00 14.41 11.34
C VAL A 141 5.46 14.35 9.90
N GLU A 142 6.45 13.51 9.60
CA GLU A 142 6.91 13.27 8.23
C GLU A 142 5.80 12.68 7.36
N ALA A 143 5.80 12.96 6.06
CA ALA A 143 4.74 12.55 5.15
C ALA A 143 4.50 11.02 5.17
N GLU A 144 5.57 10.23 5.14
CA GLU A 144 5.48 8.76 5.17
C GLU A 144 4.80 8.26 6.47
N VAL A 145 5.19 8.82 7.62
CA VAL A 145 4.58 8.50 8.91
C VAL A 145 3.11 8.92 8.93
N LEU A 146 2.77 10.10 8.38
CA LEU A 146 1.40 10.59 8.31
C LEU A 146 0.50 9.69 7.48
N TYR A 147 0.89 9.35 6.25
CA TYR A 147 0.06 8.52 5.36
C TYR A 147 -0.03 7.07 5.85
N GLY A 148 1.06 6.50 6.37
CA GLY A 148 1.04 5.17 7.00
C GLY A 148 0.11 5.13 8.22
N THR A 149 0.22 6.13 9.11
CA THR A 149 -0.67 6.26 10.28
C THR A 149 -2.13 6.42 9.87
N ALA A 150 -2.41 7.25 8.87
CA ALA A 150 -3.77 7.46 8.37
C ALA A 150 -4.36 6.19 7.75
N LEU A 151 -3.57 5.42 7.00
CA LEU A 151 -3.97 4.12 6.44
C LEU A 151 -4.35 3.15 7.57
N MET A 152 -3.48 2.97 8.56
CA MET A 152 -3.74 2.06 9.70
C MET A 152 -5.03 2.42 10.45
N ILE A 153 -5.29 3.72 10.65
CA ILE A 153 -6.52 4.20 11.28
C ILE A 153 -7.74 3.95 10.39
N ALA A 154 -7.64 4.25 9.09
CA ALA A 154 -8.72 4.00 8.14
C ALA A 154 -9.10 2.51 8.06
N GLN A 155 -8.11 1.61 8.09
CA GLN A 155 -8.32 0.16 8.17
C GLN A 155 -9.05 -0.23 9.47
N GLY A 156 -8.61 0.28 10.63
CA GLY A 156 -9.25 0.03 11.91
C GLY A 156 -10.72 0.49 11.95
N ILE A 157 -11.01 1.66 11.38
CA ILE A 157 -12.39 2.15 11.24
C ILE A 157 -13.20 1.22 10.33
N LYS A 158 -12.70 0.93 9.13
CA LYS A 158 -13.43 0.19 8.11
C LYS A 158 -13.67 -1.28 8.48
N TYR A 159 -12.63 -1.99 8.92
CA TYR A 159 -12.70 -3.45 9.07
C TYR A 159 -12.97 -3.89 10.52
N LEU A 160 -12.58 -3.08 11.50
CA LEU A 160 -12.74 -3.37 12.92
C LEU A 160 -13.81 -2.51 13.61
N SER A 161 -14.50 -1.63 12.88
CA SER A 161 -15.54 -0.75 13.43
C SER A 161 -15.04 0.14 14.57
N LYS A 162 -13.75 0.52 14.56
CA LYS A 162 -13.20 1.47 15.53
C LYS A 162 -13.77 2.88 15.26
N LEU A 163 -13.83 3.71 16.30
CA LEU A 163 -14.29 5.09 16.19
C LEU A 163 -13.20 5.98 15.59
N ASN A 164 -13.61 6.92 14.72
CA ASN A 164 -12.69 7.94 14.22
C ASN A 164 -12.50 9.04 15.27
N ASN A 165 -11.38 8.99 16.00
CA ASN A 165 -10.99 10.00 16.99
C ASN A 165 -9.88 10.93 16.49
N THR A 166 -9.67 11.01 15.17
CA THR A 166 -8.63 11.86 14.58
C THR A 166 -9.10 13.31 14.40
N GLY A 167 -8.15 14.25 14.40
CA GLY A 167 -8.41 15.68 14.18
C GLY A 167 -7.46 16.29 13.15
N GLY A 168 -7.78 17.50 12.69
CA GLY A 168 -6.96 18.27 11.75
C GLY A 168 -6.64 17.51 10.47
N GLN A 169 -5.41 17.69 9.99
CA GLN A 169 -4.89 17.10 8.76
C GLN A 169 -4.99 15.57 8.70
N LEU A 170 -4.70 14.88 9.82
CA LEU A 170 -4.81 13.42 9.88
C LEU A 170 -6.24 12.96 9.57
N ARG A 171 -7.25 13.68 10.08
CA ARG A 171 -8.66 13.35 9.82
C ARG A 171 -9.00 13.45 8.33
N ASP A 172 -8.44 14.44 7.64
CA ASP A 172 -8.71 14.66 6.23
C ASP A 172 -8.10 13.52 5.38
N VAL A 173 -6.89 13.06 5.72
CA VAL A 173 -6.25 11.90 5.07
C VAL A 173 -7.01 10.60 5.36
N VAL A 174 -7.42 10.36 6.61
CA VAL A 174 -8.26 9.20 6.98
C VAL A 174 -9.58 9.22 6.20
N ASN A 175 -10.24 10.37 6.10
CA ASN A 175 -11.48 10.50 5.35
C ASN A 175 -11.28 10.27 3.84
N ALA A 176 -10.13 10.66 3.26
CA ALA A 176 -9.81 10.36 1.88
C ALA A 176 -9.77 8.84 1.62
N PHE A 177 -9.12 8.05 2.48
CA PHE A 177 -9.17 6.58 2.40
C PHE A 177 -10.59 6.04 2.49
N LEU A 178 -11.35 6.48 3.50
CA LEU A 178 -12.72 6.00 3.74
C LEU A 178 -13.71 6.41 2.64
N SER A 179 -13.39 7.44 1.85
CA SER A 179 -14.21 7.86 0.71
C SER A 179 -14.15 6.89 -0.48
N VAL A 180 -13.14 5.99 -0.52
CA VAL A 180 -12.90 5.08 -1.64
C VAL A 180 -13.20 3.64 -1.25
N ARG A 181 -14.23 3.09 -1.90
CA ARG A 181 -14.56 1.67 -1.86
C ARG A 181 -13.54 0.85 -2.65
N THR A 182 -12.79 0.02 -1.95
CA THR A 182 -11.70 -0.80 -2.51
C THR A 182 -12.19 -2.07 -3.19
N GLU A 183 -13.42 -2.50 -2.93
CA GLU A 183 -14.01 -3.66 -3.60
C GLU A 183 -14.10 -3.40 -5.10
N LYS A 184 -13.70 -4.36 -5.94
CA LYS A 184 -13.59 -4.16 -7.40
C LYS A 184 -12.64 -2.99 -7.72
N PRO A 185 -11.33 -3.19 -7.50
CA PRO A 185 -10.30 -2.18 -7.79
C PRO A 185 -10.33 -1.76 -9.27
N THR A 186 -10.06 -0.49 -9.53
CA THR A 186 -9.88 0.05 -10.89
C THR A 186 -8.83 1.15 -10.86
N ALA A 187 -8.15 1.39 -11.99
CA ALA A 187 -7.22 2.52 -12.11
C ALA A 187 -7.90 3.86 -11.75
N LYS A 188 -9.16 4.08 -12.14
CA LYS A 188 -9.90 5.31 -11.80
C LYS A 188 -10.10 5.50 -10.30
N LYS A 189 -10.36 4.42 -9.56
CA LYS A 189 -10.48 4.50 -8.09
C LYS A 189 -9.13 4.80 -7.44
N MET A 190 -8.06 4.21 -7.95
CA MET A 190 -6.69 4.50 -7.51
C MET A 190 -6.34 5.97 -7.76
N GLU A 191 -6.56 6.48 -8.97
CA GLU A 191 -6.35 7.88 -9.34
C GLU A 191 -7.13 8.83 -8.41
N PHE A 192 -8.42 8.55 -8.19
CA PHE A 192 -9.26 9.34 -7.31
C PHE A 192 -8.73 9.33 -5.87
N LEU A 193 -8.30 8.18 -5.35
CA LEU A 193 -7.73 8.08 -4.00
C LEU A 193 -6.44 8.91 -3.88
N ILE A 194 -5.49 8.71 -4.79
CA ILE A 194 -4.21 9.45 -4.80
C ILE A 194 -4.47 10.96 -4.82
N ASN A 195 -5.36 11.42 -5.70
CA ASN A 195 -5.68 12.84 -5.80
C ASN A 195 -6.40 13.37 -4.55
N SER A 196 -7.26 12.56 -3.92
CA SER A 196 -7.93 12.92 -2.67
C SER A 196 -6.91 13.06 -1.53
N LEU A 197 -5.97 12.11 -1.42
CA LEU A 197 -4.88 12.14 -0.44
C LEU A 197 -3.90 13.30 -0.66
N ALA A 198 -3.60 13.64 -1.92
CA ALA A 198 -2.70 14.74 -2.26
C ALA A 198 -3.33 16.13 -2.03
N SER A 199 -4.66 16.22 -2.20
CA SER A 199 -5.38 17.50 -2.24
C SER A 199 -5.16 18.45 -1.04
N PRO A 200 -4.95 17.98 0.21
CA PRO A 200 -4.74 18.89 1.34
C PRO A 200 -3.33 19.52 1.38
N TYR A 201 -2.36 19.01 0.60
CA TYR A 201 -0.94 19.35 0.73
C TYR A 201 -0.33 19.90 -0.54
N THR A 202 -0.91 19.58 -1.69
CA THR A 202 -0.36 19.99 -2.97
C THR A 202 -1.45 20.14 -4.03
N ASN A 203 -1.17 20.97 -5.03
CA ASN A 203 -1.99 21.09 -6.23
C ASN A 203 -1.66 20.02 -7.28
N LEU A 204 -0.65 19.19 -7.04
CA LEU A 204 -0.30 18.09 -7.94
C LEU A 204 -1.47 17.11 -8.07
N ARG A 205 -1.82 16.78 -9.31
CA ARG A 205 -2.84 15.78 -9.64
C ARG A 205 -2.26 14.73 -10.56
N VAL A 206 -2.44 13.48 -10.17
CA VAL A 206 -2.09 12.32 -10.95
C VAL A 206 -3.22 12.02 -11.93
N ILE A 207 -2.83 11.73 -13.17
CA ILE A 207 -3.70 11.15 -14.19
C ILE A 207 -3.08 9.82 -14.61
N LEU A 208 -3.84 8.75 -14.42
CA LEU A 208 -3.48 7.41 -14.86
C LEU A 208 -4.01 7.20 -16.28
N GLY A 209 -3.09 7.16 -17.23
CA GLY A 209 -3.42 6.84 -18.62
C GLY A 209 -3.81 5.37 -18.81
N SER A 210 -4.12 5.00 -20.06
CA SER A 210 -4.20 3.58 -20.46
C SER A 210 -2.82 2.92 -20.56
N SER A 211 -1.75 3.72 -20.59
CA SER A 211 -0.36 3.31 -20.47
C SER A 211 0.06 3.29 -19.00
N ALA A 212 1.17 2.62 -18.68
CA ALA A 212 1.67 2.54 -17.31
C ALA A 212 2.27 3.86 -16.79
N ASN A 213 2.39 4.89 -17.64
CA ASN A 213 3.03 6.15 -17.30
C ASN A 213 2.05 7.09 -16.59
N TRP A 214 2.54 7.69 -15.52
CA TRP A 214 1.79 8.65 -14.72
C TRP A 214 2.05 10.04 -15.24
N HIS A 215 0.98 10.76 -15.55
CA HIS A 215 1.07 12.17 -15.87
C HIS A 215 0.70 12.99 -14.65
N ILE A 216 1.55 13.95 -14.29
CA ILE A 216 1.28 14.89 -13.21
C ILE A 216 0.87 16.22 -13.81
N ARG A 217 -0.25 16.77 -13.33
CA ARG A 217 -0.71 18.12 -13.63
C ARG A 217 -0.63 18.98 -12.37
N ARG A 218 -0.41 20.28 -12.56
CA ARG A 218 -0.49 21.30 -11.52
C ARG A 218 -1.81 22.06 -11.64
#